data_AF-A0A392UIM5-F1
#
_entry.id   AF-A0A392UIM5-F1
#
_cell.length_a   1.000
_cell.length_b   1.000
_cell.length_c   1.000
_cell.angle_alpha   90.00
_cell.angle_beta   90.00
_cell.angle_gamma   90.00
#
_symmetry.space_group_name_H-M   'P 1'
#
loop_
_entity.id
_entity.type
_entity.pdbx_description
1 polymer ?
#
loop_
_entity_poly.entity_id
_entity_poly.type
_entity_poly.pdbx_seq_one_letter_code
_entity_poly.pdbx_strand_id
1 'polypeptide(L)' 'MRGHLKPLFIKAEVNEDFKVNKVLIDGGTAVNLMPESFLSKIDKFEKDFMDHNIVITDFNGNSAKSLGVI' A
#
# COMPACT_ATOMS: atom_id res chain seq x y z
N MET A 1 18.38 24.08 -12.05
CA MET A 1 18.20 22.64 -12.37
C MET A 1 17.56 21.97 -11.16
N ARG A 2 16.28 21.54 -11.23
CA ARG A 2 15.75 20.64 -10.19
C ARG A 2 16.28 19.25 -10.52
N GLY A 3 17.42 18.91 -9.92
CA GLY A 3 18.06 17.62 -10.06
C GLY A 3 17.04 16.52 -9.79
N HIS A 4 16.93 15.62 -10.77
CA HIS A 4 15.98 14.51 -10.86
C HIS A 4 15.69 13.86 -9.50
N LEU A 5 14.55 14.19 -8.89
CA LEU A 5 14.02 13.42 -7.78
C LEU A 5 13.57 12.07 -8.34
N LYS A 6 14.43 11.05 -8.21
CA LYS A 6 14.06 9.68 -8.50
C LYS A 6 13.24 9.16 -7.31
N PRO A 7 12.12 8.45 -7.54
CA PRO A 7 11.39 7.80 -6.47
C PRO A 7 12.30 6.83 -5.71
N LEU A 8 12.19 6.85 -4.38
CA LEU A 8 12.88 5.91 -3.51
C LEU A 8 12.07 4.60 -3.45
N PHE A 9 12.73 3.48 -3.74
CA PHE A 9 12.15 2.16 -3.58
C PHE A 9 12.93 1.33 -2.57
N ILE A 10 12.22 0.55 -1.76
CA ILE A 10 12.81 -0.44 -0.85
C ILE A 10 12.36 -1.85 -1.23
N LYS A 11 13.07 -2.85 -0.71
CA LYS A 11 12.57 -4.21 -0.58
C LYS A 11 11.92 -4.34 0.79
N ALA A 12 10.73 -4.91 0.85
CA ALA A 12 10.02 -5.16 2.10
C ALA A 12 9.62 -6.62 2.20
N GLU A 13 9.75 -7.18 3.41
CA GLU A 13 9.17 -8.46 3.77
C GLU A 13 7.81 -8.18 4.41
N VAL A 14 6.75 -8.72 3.83
CA VAL A 14 5.37 -8.46 4.27
C VAL A 14 4.96 -9.51 5.31
N ASN A 15 5.33 -10.76 5.06
CA ASN A 15 5.29 -11.88 6.01
C ASN A 15 6.44 -12.85 5.68
N GLU A 16 6.53 -13.97 6.40
CA GLU A 16 7.63 -14.94 6.26
C GLU A 16 7.83 -15.44 4.81
N ASP A 17 6.73 -15.65 4.07
CA ASP A 17 6.75 -16.25 2.74
C ASP A 17 6.65 -15.24 1.58
N PHE A 18 6.33 -13.96 1.86
CA PHE A 18 6.06 -12.96 0.84
C PHE A 18 6.93 -11.71 0.98
N LYS A 19 7.80 -11.52 -0.03
CA LYS A 19 8.72 -10.38 -0.15
C LYS A 19 8.41 -9.57 -1.40
N VAL A 20 8.38 -8.25 -1.25
CA VAL A 20 8.12 -7.28 -2.31
C VAL A 20 9.41 -6.58 -2.68
N ASN A 21 9.87 -6.79 -3.91
CA ASN A 21 11.15 -6.26 -4.38
C ASN A 21 11.16 -4.74 -4.65
N LYS A 22 9.99 -4.11 -4.72
CA LYS A 22 9.85 -2.71 -5.11
C LYS A 22 8.65 -2.07 -4.43
N VAL A 23 8.86 -1.52 -3.26
CA VAL A 23 7.88 -0.71 -2.51
C VAL A 23 8.28 0.75 -2.62
N LEU A 24 7.37 1.60 -3.10
CA LEU A 24 7.58 3.05 -3.18
C LEU A 24 7.54 3.64 -1.76
N ILE A 25 8.54 4.43 -1.40
CA ILE A 25 8.48 5.27 -0.21
C ILE A 25 7.77 6.57 -0.58
N ASP A 26 6.53 6.70 -0.13
CA ASP A 26 5.76 7.93 -0.25
C ASP A 26 5.72 8.67 1.09
N GLY A 27 6.51 9.74 1.19
CA GLY A 27 6.54 10.58 2.39
C GLY A 27 5.29 11.44 2.61
N GLY A 28 4.37 11.50 1.63
CA GLY A 28 3.08 12.18 1.77
C GLY A 28 1.96 11.30 2.31
N THR A 29 2.17 9.98 2.37
CA THR A 29 1.14 9.02 2.77
C THR A 29 1.29 8.61 4.24
N ALA A 30 0.18 8.53 4.97
CA ALA A 30 0.17 8.19 6.40
C ALA A 30 0.11 6.67 6.70
N VAL A 31 -0.26 5.84 5.71
CA VAL A 31 -0.48 4.40 5.88
C VAL A 31 0.12 3.60 4.72
N ASN A 32 0.56 2.36 4.96
CA ASN A 32 1.03 1.53 3.86
C ASN A 32 -0.16 1.06 3.01
N LEU A 33 -0.07 1.25 1.70
CA LEU A 33 -1.04 0.74 0.75
C LEU A 33 -0.51 -0.51 0.07
N MET A 34 -1.37 -1.51 -0.06
CA MET A 34 -1.04 -2.76 -0.71
C MET A 34 -2.12 -3.08 -1.76
N PRO A 35 -1.75 -3.57 -2.96
CA PRO A 35 -2.73 -4.04 -3.93
C PRO A 35 -3.51 -5.24 -3.40
N GLU A 36 -4.80 -5.31 -3.74
CA GLU A 36 -5.67 -6.47 -3.42
C GLU A 36 -5.07 -7.80 -3.91
N SER A 37 -4.38 -7.79 -5.05
CA SER A 37 -3.69 -8.99 -5.58
C SER A 37 -2.61 -9.59 -4.67
N PHE A 38 -2.24 -8.92 -3.58
CA PHE A 38 -1.29 -9.45 -2.59
C PHE A 38 -1.98 -10.19 -1.45
N LEU A 39 -3.31 -10.07 -1.28
CA LEU A 39 -4.06 -10.74 -0.22
C LEU A 39 -3.83 -12.25 -0.21
N SER A 40 -3.97 -12.89 -1.37
CA SER A 40 -3.73 -14.34 -1.51
C SER A 40 -2.27 -14.74 -1.24
N LYS A 41 -1.32 -13.81 -1.41
CA LYS A 41 0.10 -14.06 -1.14
C LYS A 41 0.43 -13.98 0.35
N ILE A 42 -0.42 -13.35 1.14
CA ILE A 42 -0.31 -13.30 2.60
C ILE A 42 -1.34 -14.17 3.32
N ASP A 43 -1.99 -15.08 2.58
CA ASP A 43 -3.05 -15.97 3.06
C ASP A 43 -4.20 -15.22 3.77
N LYS A 44 -4.64 -14.12 3.14
CA LYS A 44 -5.76 -13.29 3.58
C LYS A 44 -6.82 -13.17 2.50
N PHE A 45 -8.05 -12.95 2.93
CA PHE A 45 -9.24 -12.80 2.11
C PHE A 45 -10.07 -11.61 2.60
N GLU A 46 -11.08 -11.20 1.85
CA GLU A 46 -11.93 -10.05 2.21
C GLU A 46 -12.58 -10.19 3.60
N LYS A 47 -12.93 -11.43 4.00
CA LYS A 47 -13.49 -11.71 5.34
C LYS A 47 -12.54 -11.40 6.49
N ASP A 48 -11.24 -11.31 6.22
CA ASP A 48 -10.20 -11.04 7.22
C ASP A 48 -9.97 -9.54 7.41
N PHE A 49 -10.66 -8.70 6.63
CA PHE A 49 -10.61 -7.26 6.78
C PHE A 49 -11.31 -6.78 8.06
N MET A 50 -10.68 -5.81 8.71
CA MET A 50 -11.28 -5.06 9.79
C MET A 50 -12.09 -3.87 9.23
N ASP A 51 -13.25 -3.64 9.84
CA ASP A 51 -14.04 -2.44 9.59
C ASP A 51 -13.23 -1.19 9.94
N HIS A 52 -13.34 -0.18 9.09
CA HIS A 52 -12.57 1.06 9.23
C HIS A 52 -13.29 2.22 8.54
N ASN A 53 -12.95 3.45 8.94
CA ASN A 53 -13.53 4.68 8.40
C ASN A 53 -12.50 5.51 7.60
N ILE A 54 -11.58 4.84 6.90
CA ILE A 54 -10.51 5.50 6.12
C ILE A 54 -10.98 5.73 4.69
N VAL A 55 -10.70 6.93 4.17
CA VAL A 55 -10.85 7.28 2.76
C VAL A 55 -9.48 7.64 2.24
N ILE A 56 -9.11 7.08 1.09
CA ILE A 56 -7.83 7.33 0.43
C ILE A 56 -8.06 8.35 -0.67
N THR A 57 -7.31 9.43 -0.66
CA THR A 57 -7.33 10.48 -1.69
C THR A 57 -6.03 10.46 -2.48
N ASP A 58 -6.13 10.36 -3.81
CA ASP A 58 -4.97 10.38 -4.70
C ASP A 58 -4.44 11.81 -4.91
N PHE A 59 -3.31 11.91 -5.62
CA PHE A 59 -2.68 13.20 -5.94
C PHE A 59 -3.57 14.15 -6.75
N ASN A 60 -4.53 13.61 -7.51
CA ASN A 60 -5.46 14.39 -8.32
C ASN A 60 -6.72 14.81 -7.53
N GLY A 61 -6.82 14.43 -6.25
CA GLY A 61 -7.97 14.71 -5.40
C GLY A 61 -9.10 13.67 -5.51
N ASN A 62 -8.92 12.59 -6.28
CA ASN A 62 -9.91 11.53 -6.36
C ASN A 62 -9.88 10.72 -5.07
N SER A 63 -11.06 10.47 -4.50
CA SER A 63 -11.18 9.74 -3.24
C SER A 63 -11.91 8.42 -3.44
N ALA A 64 -11.42 7.37 -2.76
CA ALA A 64 -12.04 6.06 -2.73
C ALA A 64 -11.98 5.47 -1.32
N LYS A 65 -12.93 4.59 -0.98
CA LYS A 65 -12.83 3.79 0.23
C LYS A 65 -11.82 2.67 0.00
N SER A 66 -10.99 2.38 1.01
CA SER A 66 -10.22 1.14 1.02
C SER A 66 -11.13 -0.07 1.17
N LEU A 67 -10.69 -1.22 0.66
CA LEU A 67 -11.40 -2.49 0.83
C LEU A 67 -11.44 -2.93 2.30
N GLY A 68 -10.39 -2.62 3.06
CA GLY A 68 -10.21 -3.11 4.41
C GLY A 68 -8.87 -2.68 5.00
N VAL A 69 -8.67 -3.01 6.27
CA VAL A 69 -7.37 -2.97 6.95
C VAL A 69 -7.07 -4.38 7.45
N ILE A 70 -5.80 -4.79 7.34
CA ILE A 70 -5.25 -6.05 7.86
C ILE A 70 -4.12 -5.71 8.83
#